data_AF-A0A921AV83-F1
#
_entry.id   AF-A0A921AV83-F1
#
_cell.length_a   1.000
_cell.length_b   1.000
_cell.length_c   1.000
_cell.angle_alpha   90.00
_cell.angle_beta   90.00
_cell.angle_gamma   90.00
#
_symmetry.space_group_name_H-M   'P 1'
#
loop_
_entity.id
_entity.type
_entity.pdbx_description
1 polymer ?
#
loop_
_entity_poly.entity_id
_entity_poly.type
_entity_poly.pdbx_seq_one_letter_code
_entity_poly.pdbx_strand_id
1 'polypeptide(L)'
;DMLDTEWKLSPPEKADYLTFSLRLDTRRIPPAVLRKHTRIALREEEARIKELGKKFIPRDRKKEIGEQVKLRLMGRFLPIPAEFQVIWNTRTGRVYFASTQTKMIELFLELFTRSFELRLEQLVPCALALSLLGEQCSAKLDAVEGTHFIESAV
;
A
#
# COMPACT_ATOMS: atom_id res chain seq x y z
N ASP A 1 -8.99 27.17 -1.71
CA ASP A 1 -9.29 26.67 -3.06
C ASP A 1 -8.93 25.19 -3.07
N MET A 2 -9.91 24.32 -3.34
CA MET A 2 -9.72 22.87 -3.39
C MET A 2 -8.95 22.44 -4.64
N LEU A 3 -8.82 23.33 -5.63
CA LEU A 3 -8.12 23.12 -6.89
C LEU A 3 -6.82 23.95 -6.96
N ASP A 4 -6.25 24.31 -5.81
CA ASP A 4 -4.99 25.06 -5.73
C ASP A 4 -3.80 24.22 -6.20
N THR A 5 -3.57 24.21 -7.51
CA THR A 5 -2.46 23.52 -8.17
C THR A 5 -1.13 24.24 -8.02
N GLU A 6 -1.17 25.50 -7.57
CA GLU A 6 0.01 26.35 -7.36
C GLU A 6 0.48 26.33 -5.90
N TRP A 7 -0.16 25.53 -5.05
CA TRP A 7 0.21 25.35 -3.63
C TRP A 7 0.24 26.65 -2.82
N LYS A 8 -0.57 27.65 -3.19
CA LYS A 8 -0.60 28.97 -2.55
C LYS A 8 -1.06 28.92 -1.10
N LEU A 9 -2.04 28.07 -0.80
CA LEU A 9 -2.67 27.97 0.52
C LEU A 9 -1.94 27.03 1.46
N SER A 10 -1.30 26.00 0.91
CA SER A 10 -0.58 24.99 1.68
C SER A 10 0.66 24.54 0.93
N PRO A 11 1.70 25.40 0.85
CA PRO A 11 2.96 25.03 0.23
C PRO A 11 3.57 23.81 0.95
N PRO A 12 4.15 22.83 0.22
CA PRO A 12 4.77 21.67 0.84
C PRO A 12 6.02 22.05 1.65
N GLU A 13 6.67 23.18 1.35
CA GLU A 13 7.85 23.68 2.04
C GLU A 13 7.57 24.13 3.47
N LYS A 14 8.43 23.71 4.39
CA LYS A 14 8.45 24.02 5.81
C LYS A 14 9.92 24.19 6.24
N ALA A 15 10.49 25.36 5.96
CA ALA A 15 11.94 25.60 6.08
C ALA A 15 12.75 24.53 5.31
N ASP A 16 13.62 23.79 5.98
CA ASP A 16 14.46 22.73 5.36
C ASP A 16 13.68 21.44 5.02
N TYR A 17 12.36 21.44 5.21
CA TYR A 17 11.52 20.25 5.06
C TYR A 17 10.52 20.42 3.93
N LEU A 18 10.29 19.34 3.19
CA LEU A 18 9.15 19.14 2.31
C LEU A 18 8.17 18.17 2.98
N THR A 19 6.89 18.53 2.98
CA THR A 19 5.82 17.72 3.57
C THR A 19 4.78 17.39 2.51
N PHE A 20 4.50 16.10 2.34
CA PHE A 20 3.51 15.60 1.38
C PHE A 20 2.99 14.23 1.84
N SER A 21 2.02 13.67 1.13
CA SER A 21 1.46 12.36 1.46
C SER A 21 1.42 11.42 0.26
N LEU A 22 1.62 10.14 0.52
CA LEU A 22 1.29 9.07 -0.42
C LEU A 22 -0.16 8.66 -0.16
N ARG A 23 -1.04 8.90 -1.13
CA ARG A 23 -2.41 8.40 -1.11
C ARG A 23 -2.52 7.13 -1.95
N LEU A 24 -3.07 6.07 -1.34
CA LEU A 24 -3.37 4.80 -1.98
C LEU A 24 -4.87 4.54 -1.99
N ASP A 25 -5.47 4.60 -3.17
CA ASP A 25 -6.89 4.35 -3.36
C ASP A 25 -7.14 2.89 -3.77
N THR A 26 -7.78 2.11 -2.89
CA THR A 26 -8.05 0.69 -3.15
C THR A 26 -9.53 0.41 -3.32
N ARG A 27 -9.90 -0.30 -4.39
CA ARG A 27 -11.26 -0.83 -4.54
C ARG A 27 -11.29 -2.27 -4.04
N ARG A 28 -12.08 -2.54 -3.00
CA ARG A 28 -12.22 -3.88 -2.42
C ARG A 28 -13.66 -4.35 -2.53
N ILE A 29 -13.88 -5.40 -3.33
CA ILE A 29 -15.15 -6.14 -3.31
C ILE A 29 -15.12 -7.09 -2.10
N PRO A 30 -16.09 -7.01 -1.18
CA PRO A 30 -16.20 -7.98 -0.10
C PRO A 30 -16.37 -9.40 -0.66
N PRO A 31 -15.62 -10.41 -0.19
CA PRO A 31 -15.68 -11.77 -0.73
C PRO A 31 -17.08 -12.39 -0.73
N ALA A 32 -17.89 -12.09 0.30
CA ALA A 32 -19.28 -12.55 0.40
C ALA A 32 -20.16 -11.97 -0.72
N VAL A 33 -19.97 -10.70 -1.08
CA VAL A 33 -20.69 -10.04 -2.17
C VAL A 33 -20.30 -10.67 -3.50
N LEU A 34 -19.00 -10.83 -3.77
CA LEU A 34 -18.52 -11.48 -4.99
C LEU A 34 -19.12 -12.88 -5.14
N ARG A 35 -19.02 -13.72 -4.09
CA ARG A 35 -19.59 -15.07 -4.08
C ARG A 35 -21.09 -15.09 -4.37
N LYS A 36 -21.86 -14.19 -3.74
CA LYS A 36 -23.31 -14.08 -3.94
C LYS A 36 -23.64 -13.77 -5.40
N HIS A 37 -23.02 -12.75 -5.98
CA HIS A 37 -23.30 -12.33 -7.35
C HIS A 37 -22.80 -13.34 -8.39
N THR A 38 -21.65 -13.99 -8.17
CA THR A 38 -21.18 -15.07 -9.04
C THR A 38 -22.17 -16.24 -9.02
N ARG A 39 -22.71 -16.61 -7.85
CA ARG A 39 -23.72 -17.67 -7.75
C ARG A 39 -25.02 -17.31 -8.48
N ILE A 40 -25.45 -16.05 -8.43
CA ILE A 40 -26.63 -15.58 -9.18
C ILE A 40 -26.38 -15.73 -10.68
N ALA A 41 -25.26 -15.21 -11.19
CA ALA A 41 -24.93 -15.27 -12.62
C ALA A 41 -24.74 -16.72 -13.12
N LEU A 42 -24.19 -17.62 -12.28
CA LEU A 42 -24.09 -19.04 -12.62
C LEU A 42 -25.47 -19.70 -12.74
N ARG A 43 -26.42 -19.38 -11.85
CA ARG A 43 -27.80 -19.90 -11.95
C ARG A 43 -28.52 -19.41 -13.20
N GLU A 44 -28.33 -18.15 -13.57
CA GLU A 44 -28.86 -17.57 -14.81
C GLU A 44 -28.30 -18.30 -16.04
N GLU A 45 -26.99 -18.56 -16.07
CA GLU A 45 -26.37 -19.33 -17.16
C GLU A 45 -26.83 -20.80 -17.18
N GLU A 46 -27.02 -21.44 -16.02
CA GLU A 46 -27.54 -22.81 -15.92
C GLU A 46 -28.94 -22.91 -16.52
N ALA A 47 -29.80 -21.93 -16.25
CA ALA A 47 -31.13 -21.87 -16.85
C ALA A 47 -31.06 -21.71 -18.38
N ARG A 48 -30.25 -20.76 -18.87
CA ARG A 48 -30.06 -20.51 -20.30
C ARG A 48 -29.54 -21.73 -21.06
N ILE A 49 -28.58 -22.45 -20.48
CA ILE A 49 -27.99 -23.62 -21.14
C ILE A 49 -28.95 -24.82 -21.14
N LYS A 50 -29.79 -24.96 -20.10
CA LYS A 50 -30.86 -25.97 -20.07
C LYS A 50 -31.91 -25.73 -21.16
N GLU A 51 -32.30 -24.48 -21.39
CA GLU A 51 -33.19 -24.11 -22.51
C GLU A 51 -32.57 -24.46 -23.86
N LEU A 52 -31.25 -24.31 -23.99
CA LEU A 52 -30.47 -24.72 -25.17
C LEU A 52 -30.20 -26.24 -25.23
N GLY A 53 -30.78 -27.04 -24.33
CA GLY A 53 -30.67 -28.49 -24.30
C GLY A 53 -29.30 -29.03 -23.84
N LYS A 54 -28.38 -28.20 -23.34
CA LYS A 54 -27.08 -28.68 -22.83
C LYS A 54 -27.14 -28.95 -21.32
N LYS A 55 -26.32 -29.91 -20.86
CA LYS A 55 -26.40 -30.44 -19.49
C LYS A 55 -25.53 -29.72 -18.46
N PHE A 56 -24.46 -29.04 -18.87
CA PHE A 56 -23.51 -28.43 -17.93
C PHE A 56 -22.85 -27.15 -18.49
N ILE A 57 -22.39 -26.28 -17.59
CA ILE A 57 -21.54 -25.12 -17.92
C ILE A 57 -20.06 -25.58 -17.91
N PRO A 58 -19.28 -25.38 -18.99
CA PRO A 58 -17.84 -25.66 -19.03
C PRO A 58 -17.06 -24.86 -17.97
N ARG A 59 -15.93 -25.41 -17.51
CA ARG A 59 -15.08 -24.77 -16.47
C ARG A 59 -14.62 -23.37 -16.87
N ASP A 60 -14.18 -23.20 -18.10
CA ASP A 60 -13.69 -21.90 -18.60
C ASP A 60 -14.79 -20.85 -18.62
N ARG A 61 -16.01 -21.27 -18.99
CA ARG A 61 -17.19 -20.40 -18.96
C ARG A 61 -17.55 -19.97 -17.54
N LYS A 62 -17.43 -20.86 -16.54
CA LYS A 62 -17.62 -20.49 -15.12
C LYS A 62 -16.59 -19.46 -14.66
N LYS A 63 -15.34 -19.59 -15.09
CA LYS A 63 -14.26 -18.64 -14.77
C LYS A 63 -14.55 -17.26 -15.40
N GLU A 64 -14.93 -17.24 -16.67
CA GLU A 64 -15.31 -16.02 -17.39
C GLU A 64 -16.49 -15.30 -16.71
N ILE A 65 -17.53 -16.03 -16.30
CA ILE A 65 -18.66 -15.46 -15.55
C ILE A 65 -18.17 -14.83 -14.23
N GLY A 66 -17.25 -15.49 -13.52
CA GLY A 66 -16.65 -14.96 -12.31
C GLY A 66 -15.90 -13.64 -12.55
N GLU A 67 -15.11 -13.56 -13.62
CA GLU A 67 -14.36 -12.37 -14.02
C GLU A 67 -15.28 -11.22 -14.45
N GLN A 68 -16.32 -11.52 -15.25
CA GLN A 68 -17.34 -10.54 -15.64
C GLN A 68 -18.08 -9.97 -14.43
N VAL A 69 -18.46 -10.83 -13.47
CA VAL A 69 -19.09 -10.38 -12.23
C VAL A 69 -18.14 -9.50 -11.43
N LYS A 70 -16.86 -9.89 -11.31
CA LYS A 70 -15.85 -9.08 -10.61
C LYS A 70 -15.68 -7.71 -11.25
N LEU A 71 -15.54 -7.63 -12.58
CA LEU A 71 -15.41 -6.37 -13.31
C LEU A 71 -16.65 -5.48 -13.13
N ARG A 72 -17.85 -6.06 -13.29
CA ARG A 72 -19.12 -5.35 -13.07
C ARG A 72 -19.24 -4.80 -11.65
N LEU A 73 -18.83 -5.57 -10.65
CA LEU A 73 -18.85 -5.13 -9.25
C LEU A 73 -17.78 -4.07 -8.98
N MET A 74 -16.59 -4.16 -9.58
CA MET A 74 -15.52 -3.17 -9.39
C MET A 74 -15.92 -1.76 -9.82
N GLY A 75 -16.79 -1.63 -10.82
CA GLY A 75 -17.36 -0.33 -11.22
C GLY A 75 -18.31 0.28 -10.19
N ARG A 76 -18.80 -0.50 -9.21
CA ARG A 76 -19.79 -0.07 -8.21
C ARG A 76 -19.19 0.24 -6.84
N PHE A 77 -18.00 -0.26 -6.53
CA PHE A 77 -17.33 0.02 -5.26
C PHE A 77 -16.51 1.31 -5.38
N LEU A 78 -16.80 2.26 -4.50
CA LEU A 78 -15.99 3.46 -4.36
C LEU A 78 -14.59 3.07 -3.81
N PRO A 79 -13.52 3.75 -4.25
CA PRO A 79 -12.21 3.55 -3.66
C PRO A 79 -12.19 3.91 -2.17
N ILE A 80 -11.45 3.14 -1.39
CA ILE A 80 -11.14 3.44 0.00
C ILE A 80 -9.73 4.05 0.01
N PRO A 81 -9.60 5.35 0.34
CA PRO A 81 -8.31 5.99 0.43
C PRO A 81 -7.58 5.57 1.71
N ALA A 82 -6.29 5.28 1.58
CA ALA A 82 -5.34 5.26 2.68
C ALA A 82 -4.31 6.36 2.44
N GLU A 83 -3.94 7.09 3.49
CA GLU A 83 -2.98 8.17 3.42
C GLU A 83 -1.79 7.88 4.32
N PHE A 84 -0.58 8.10 3.81
CA PHE A 84 0.67 7.93 4.52
C PHE A 84 1.46 9.23 4.45
N GLN A 85 1.76 9.83 5.60
CA GLN A 85 2.49 11.10 5.65
C GLN A 85 3.98 10.88 5.33
N VAL A 86 4.57 11.83 4.63
CA VAL A 86 5.97 11.87 4.25
C VAL A 86 6.56 13.21 4.69
N ILE A 87 7.71 13.15 5.35
CA ILE A 87 8.51 14.33 5.70
C ILE A 87 9.89 14.12 5.11
N TRP A 88 10.31 15.02 4.22
CA TRP A 88 11.63 14.98 3.61
C TRP A 88 12.45 16.18 4.07
N ASN A 89 13.49 15.94 4.86
CA ASN A 89 14.51 16.94 5.14
C ASN A 89 15.50 16.98 3.97
N THR A 90 15.44 18.03 3.16
CA THR A 90 16.27 18.17 1.96
C THR A 90 17.71 18.55 2.29
N ARG A 91 17.94 19.19 3.45
CA ARG A 91 19.29 19.53 3.93
C ARG A 91 20.10 18.31 4.37
N THR A 92 19.48 17.33 5.03
CA THR A 92 20.15 16.11 5.51
C THR A 92 19.94 14.90 4.60
N GLY A 93 19.09 15.02 3.58
CA GLY A 93 18.68 13.89 2.72
C GLY A 93 17.86 12.82 3.44
N ARG A 94 17.22 13.14 4.57
CA ARG A 94 16.45 12.16 5.36
C ARG A 94 14.97 12.20 5.00
N VAL A 95 14.39 11.04 4.74
CA VAL A 95 12.95 10.88 4.48
C VAL A 95 12.33 10.04 5.57
N TYR A 96 11.30 10.59 6.20
CA TYR A 96 10.46 9.90 7.18
C TYR A 96 9.15 9.51 6.50
N PHE A 97 8.81 8.22 6.56
CA PHE A 97 7.58 7.67 5.99
C PHE A 97 6.73 7.03 7.09
N ALA A 98 5.49 7.47 7.22
CA ALA A 98 4.59 7.05 8.30
C ALA A 98 3.95 5.66 8.07
N SER A 99 4.78 4.63 7.87
CA SER A 99 4.33 3.24 7.76
C SER A 99 5.43 2.25 8.15
N THR A 100 5.04 1.13 8.76
CA THR A 100 5.92 -0.01 9.07
C THR A 100 5.65 -1.22 8.16
N GLN A 101 4.68 -1.12 7.25
CA GLN A 101 4.31 -2.24 6.37
C GLN A 101 5.29 -2.35 5.21
N THR A 102 5.99 -3.49 5.08
CA THR A 102 7.01 -3.73 4.04
C THR A 102 6.52 -3.40 2.63
N LYS A 103 5.32 -3.85 2.26
CA LYS A 103 4.73 -3.57 0.94
C LYS A 103 4.52 -2.08 0.66
N MET A 104 4.16 -1.32 1.70
CA MET A 104 3.96 0.12 1.56
C MET A 104 5.28 0.86 1.44
N ILE A 105 6.31 0.39 2.16
CA ILE A 105 7.67 0.92 2.07
C ILE A 105 8.22 0.67 0.66
N GLU A 106 8.13 -0.57 0.14
CA GLU A 106 8.56 -0.92 -1.22
C GLU A 106 7.86 -0.06 -2.28
N LEU A 107 6.54 0.07 -2.21
CA LEU A 107 5.76 0.93 -3.11
C LEU A 107 6.23 2.39 -3.03
N PHE A 108 6.45 2.90 -1.82
CA PHE A 108 6.93 4.27 -1.64
C PHE A 108 8.33 4.48 -2.24
N LEU A 109 9.27 3.55 -2.02
CA LEU A 109 10.62 3.61 -2.58
C LEU A 109 10.60 3.64 -4.11
N GLU A 110 9.78 2.78 -4.74
CA GLU A 110 9.61 2.75 -6.19
C GLU A 110 9.05 4.09 -6.72
N LEU A 111 7.97 4.57 -6.12
CA LEU A 111 7.33 5.82 -6.54
C LEU A 111 8.22 7.04 -6.31
N PHE A 112 8.97 7.07 -5.20
CA PHE A 112 9.90 8.15 -4.90
C PHE A 112 11.03 8.19 -5.94
N THR A 113 11.61 7.02 -6.26
CA THR A 113 12.65 6.91 -7.29
C THR A 113 12.12 7.37 -8.66
N ARG A 114 10.89 6.96 -9.02
CA ARG A 114 10.29 7.37 -10.30
C ARG A 114 9.97 8.86 -10.37
N SER A 115 9.63 9.48 -9.25
CA SER A 115 9.17 10.88 -9.21
C SER A 115 10.32 11.87 -9.08
N PHE A 116 11.37 11.51 -8.33
CA PHE A 116 12.48 12.40 -8.00
C PHE A 116 13.81 11.96 -8.58
N GLU A 117 13.88 10.78 -9.20
CA GLU A 117 15.13 10.18 -9.73
C GLU A 117 16.21 9.95 -8.65
N LEU A 118 15.77 9.89 -7.39
CA LEU A 118 16.61 9.66 -6.22
C LEU A 118 16.29 8.30 -5.61
N ARG A 119 17.33 7.53 -5.27
CA ARG A 119 17.17 6.26 -4.55
C ARG A 119 17.22 6.53 -3.05
N LEU A 120 16.26 5.96 -2.33
CA LEU A 120 16.24 5.94 -0.88
C LEU A 120 16.73 4.59 -0.37
N GLU A 121 17.52 4.62 0.70
CA GLU A 121 17.95 3.43 1.42
C GLU A 121 17.32 3.44 2.82
N GLN A 122 16.79 2.29 3.23
CA GLN A 122 16.17 2.18 4.54
C GLN A 122 17.24 2.24 5.63
N LEU A 123 17.08 3.17 6.56
CA LEU A 123 17.99 3.30 7.68
C LEU A 123 17.68 2.23 8.73
N VAL A 124 18.55 1.23 8.84
CA VAL A 124 18.46 0.17 9.85
C VAL A 124 18.99 0.65 11.21
N PRO A 125 18.54 0.06 12.34
CA PRO A 125 18.93 0.52 13.68
C PRO A 125 20.46 0.61 13.90
N CYS A 126 21.23 -0.38 13.45
CA CYS A 126 22.68 -0.36 13.59
C CYS A 126 23.32 0.77 12.80
N ALA A 127 22.88 0.99 11.55
CA ALA A 127 23.37 2.09 10.72
C ALA A 127 23.03 3.46 11.32
N LEU A 128 21.82 3.61 11.87
CA LEU A 128 21.45 4.83 12.61
C LEU A 128 22.34 5.03 13.84
N ALA A 129 22.55 3.98 14.64
CA ALA A 129 23.38 4.06 15.85
C ALA A 129 24.83 4.44 15.51
N LEU A 130 25.42 3.84 14.47
CA LEU A 130 26.74 4.22 13.97
C LEU A 130 26.78 5.68 13.52
N SER A 131 25.75 6.17 12.83
CA SER A 131 25.68 7.57 12.40
C SER A 131 25.61 8.58 13.56
N LEU A 132 25.14 8.14 14.73
CA LEU A 132 25.01 8.97 15.94
C LEU A 132 26.22 8.86 16.88
N LEU A 133 26.75 7.65 17.05
CA LEU A 133 27.77 7.33 18.04
C LEU A 133 29.19 7.22 17.45
N GLY A 134 29.31 7.23 16.13
CA GLY A 134 30.56 7.04 15.39
C GLY A 134 30.97 5.57 15.24
N GLU A 135 31.85 5.32 14.27
CA GLU A 135 32.32 3.96 13.91
C GLU A 135 33.03 3.23 15.05
N GLN A 136 33.61 3.97 16.00
CA GLN A 136 34.29 3.43 17.17
C GLN A 136 33.38 2.54 18.04
N CYS A 137 32.06 2.73 17.94
CA CYS A 137 31.08 1.96 18.67
C CYS A 137 30.66 0.66 17.97
N SER A 138 31.17 0.35 16.77
CA SER A 138 30.73 -0.82 15.97
C SER A 138 30.84 -2.12 16.75
N ALA A 139 32.00 -2.41 17.35
CA ALA A 139 32.20 -3.64 18.11
C ALA A 139 31.24 -3.78 19.32
N LYS A 140 30.82 -2.65 19.90
CA LYS A 140 29.82 -2.64 20.98
C LYS A 140 28.43 -2.90 20.45
N LEU A 141 28.08 -2.35 19.28
CA LEU A 141 26.79 -2.56 18.64
C LEU A 141 26.62 -4.01 18.17
N ASP A 142 27.67 -4.62 17.63
CA ASP A 142 27.66 -6.03 17.20
C ASP A 142 27.49 -6.99 18.38
N ALA A 143 27.89 -6.57 19.58
CA ALA A 143 27.72 -7.34 20.81
C ALA A 143 26.32 -7.20 21.43
N VAL A 144 25.45 -6.33 20.91
CA VAL A 144 24.08 -6.17 21.43
C VAL A 144 23.17 -7.22 20.81
N GLU A 145 22.63 -8.10 21.66
CA GLU A 145 21.57 -9.04 21.26
C GLU A 145 20.19 -8.41 21.41
N GLY A 146 19.28 -8.76 20.51
CA GLY A 146 17.88 -8.36 20.57
C GLY A 146 17.24 -8.88 21.86
N THR A 147 16.95 -7.98 22.79
CA THR A 147 16.26 -8.31 24.03
C THR A 147 14.77 -8.05 23.87
N HIS A 148 13.93 -8.96 24.39
CA HIS A 148 12.52 -8.66 24.54
C HIS A 148 12.37 -7.54 25.56
N PHE A 149 11.66 -6.47 25.18
CA PHE A 149 11.19 -5.47 26.14
C PHE A 149 10.14 -6.13 27.04
N ILE A 150 10.58 -6.85 28.06
CA ILE A 150 9.68 -7.31 29.12
C ILE A 150 9.38 -6.07 29.96
N GLU A 151 8.13 -5.63 29.97
CA GLU A 151 7.65 -4.69 30.99
C GLU A 151 8.00 -5.28 32.36
N SER A 152 8.93 -4.66 33.06
CA SER A 152 9.15 -4.96 34.47
C SER A 152 7.86 -4.58 35.20
N ALA A 153 7.04 -5.59 35.48
CA ALA A 153 5.89 -5.47 36.36
C ALA A 153 6.39 -4.95 37.72
N VAL A 154 5.99 -3.73 38.03
CA VAL A 154 6.00 -3.17 39.39
C VAL A 154 4.57 -3.24 39.91
#